data_AF-A0A7Y3JHI9-F1
#
_entry.id   AF-A0A7Y3JHI9-F1
#
_cell.length_a   1.000
_cell.length_b   1.000
_cell.length_c   1.000
_cell.angle_alpha   90.00
_cell.angle_beta   90.00
_cell.angle_gamma   90.00
#
_symmetry.space_group_name_H-M   'P 1'
#
loop_
_entity.id
_entity.type
_entity.pdbx_description
1 polymer ?
#
loop_
_entity_poly.entity_id
_entity_poly.type
_entity_poly.pdbx_seq_one_letter_code
_entity_poly.pdbx_strand_id
1 'polypeptide(L)'
;ALRKSAEDELNLNVEKGVPLADEALKPMVALYEKVTQNISKAEAQREAANSALSAADKNQAFVWAPDLLQTANDSFLQGITAFKQYKLETATEDWAQAKFQADQASAAAAQESQKKNAEDLMIATMKKIEQASQATVVTPDDQIVAPKPWNGQKALQAIPPAAGSPAAPAPSAAPAPSTAPAQPSASAPVSELLPKDGTTAVLAEKSRLSYLEDAKATWEQGVAQLKAKNYVLASQLFLEAQRMVDIYMTLAVDKLYTVRLIPEHRDSLWRISGYQNIYNNPFDWPKIWKRNQKLIQNPDLIYPGWQLIIPPQ
;
A
#
# COMPACT_ATOMS: atom_id res chain seq x y z
N ALA A 1 -49.50 45.88 10.17
CA ALA A 1 -50.34 47.00 9.67
C ALA A 1 -51.09 46.58 8.41
N LEU A 2 -50.40 46.32 7.28
CA LEU A 2 -51.00 45.89 6.01
C LEU A 2 -51.92 44.66 6.12
N ARG A 3 -51.50 43.60 6.80
CA ARG A 3 -52.32 42.39 7.01
C ARG A 3 -53.65 42.67 7.72
N LYS A 4 -53.61 43.49 8.78
CA LYS A 4 -54.79 43.83 9.58
C LYS A 4 -55.75 44.72 8.78
N SER A 5 -55.20 45.67 8.02
CA SER A 5 -55.94 46.52 7.08
C SER A 5 -56.59 45.72 5.94
N ALA A 6 -55.91 44.69 5.43
CA ALA A 6 -56.44 43.81 4.40
C ALA A 6 -57.56 42.91 4.95
N GLU A 7 -57.39 42.32 6.14
CA GLU A 7 -58.43 41.53 6.84
C GLU A 7 -59.68 42.38 7.16
N ASP A 8 -59.49 43.64 7.59
CA ASP A 8 -60.59 44.57 7.89
C ASP A 8 -61.33 45.03 6.62
N GLU A 9 -60.64 45.30 5.51
CA GLU A 9 -61.29 45.69 4.24
C GLU A 9 -61.94 44.52 3.50
N LEU A 10 -61.41 43.30 3.59
CA LEU A 10 -62.03 42.11 2.99
C LEU A 10 -63.40 41.80 3.61
N ASN A 11 -63.55 42.09 4.91
CA ASN A 11 -64.82 41.94 5.64
C ASN A 11 -65.83 43.06 5.32
N LEU A 12 -65.38 44.21 4.80
CA LEU A 12 -66.23 45.37 4.54
C LEU A 12 -66.61 45.51 3.06
N ASN A 13 -65.68 45.23 2.13
CA ASN A 13 -65.91 45.28 0.69
C ASN A 13 -64.93 44.38 -0.08
N VAL A 14 -65.43 43.24 -0.55
CA VAL A 14 -64.64 42.18 -1.19
C VAL A 14 -63.91 42.67 -2.44
N GLU A 15 -64.52 43.53 -3.27
CA GLU A 15 -63.88 44.02 -4.51
C GLU A 15 -62.63 44.89 -4.26
N LYS A 16 -62.58 45.61 -3.13
CA LYS A 16 -61.42 46.43 -2.74
C LYS A 16 -60.43 45.67 -1.87
N GLY A 17 -60.89 44.70 -1.09
CA GLY A 17 -60.05 43.89 -0.21
C GLY A 17 -59.16 42.88 -0.93
N VAL A 18 -59.61 42.28 -2.04
CA VAL A 18 -58.83 41.27 -2.81
C VAL A 18 -57.43 41.76 -3.23
N PRO A 19 -57.26 42.93 -3.90
CA PRO A 19 -55.92 43.39 -4.30
C PRO A 19 -55.00 43.72 -3.10
N LEU A 20 -55.56 44.23 -2.00
CA LEU A 20 -54.81 44.48 -0.76
C LEU A 20 -54.38 43.18 -0.07
N ALA A 21 -55.21 42.13 -0.13
CA ALA A 21 -54.86 40.81 0.36
C ALA A 21 -53.76 40.15 -0.48
N ASP A 22 -53.83 40.26 -1.82
CA ASP A 22 -52.78 39.78 -2.72
C ASP A 22 -51.44 40.47 -2.46
N GLU A 23 -51.46 41.79 -2.23
CA GLU A 23 -50.25 42.54 -1.87
C GLU A 23 -49.70 42.17 -0.49
N ALA A 24 -50.56 41.88 0.48
CA ALA A 24 -50.17 41.40 1.81
C ALA A 24 -49.66 39.94 1.80
N LEU A 25 -50.10 39.10 0.85
CA LEU A 25 -49.67 37.71 0.69
C LEU A 25 -48.26 37.59 0.11
N LYS A 26 -47.88 38.44 -0.85
CA LYS A 26 -46.55 38.44 -1.49
C LYS A 26 -45.36 38.33 -0.52
N PRO A 27 -45.23 39.17 0.53
CA PRO A 27 -44.12 39.05 1.47
C PRO A 27 -44.18 37.77 2.31
N MET A 28 -45.37 37.22 2.59
CA MET A 28 -45.50 35.96 3.32
C MET A 28 -45.07 34.76 2.48
N VAL A 29 -45.46 34.73 1.19
CA VAL A 29 -45.01 33.69 0.25
C VAL A 29 -43.50 33.76 0.06
N ALA A 30 -42.94 34.95 -0.17
CA ALA A 30 -41.50 35.13 -0.30
C ALA A 30 -40.74 34.69 0.96
N LEU A 31 -41.26 34.99 2.15
CA LEU A 31 -40.69 34.53 3.41
C LEU A 31 -40.77 33.00 3.55
N TYR A 32 -41.90 32.40 3.21
CA TYR A 32 -42.08 30.94 3.25
C TYR A 32 -41.12 30.22 2.30
N GLU A 33 -40.99 30.69 1.06
CA GLU A 33 -40.04 30.15 0.08
C GLU A 33 -38.60 30.27 0.60
N LYS A 34 -38.23 31.44 1.13
CA LYS A 34 -36.89 31.67 1.69
C LYS A 34 -36.60 30.75 2.88
N VAL A 35 -37.55 30.58 3.80
CA VAL A 35 -37.40 29.68 4.96
C VAL A 35 -37.30 28.24 4.51
N THR A 36 -38.15 27.79 3.59
CA THR A 36 -38.11 26.44 3.02
C THR A 36 -36.76 26.16 2.35
N GLN A 37 -36.26 27.10 1.54
CA GLN A 37 -34.94 27.00 0.94
C GLN A 37 -33.83 26.94 2.00
N ASN A 38 -33.88 27.78 3.03
CA ASN A 38 -32.88 27.79 4.10
C ASN A 38 -32.89 26.49 4.92
N ILE A 39 -34.06 25.92 5.21
CA ILE A 39 -34.18 24.62 5.88
C ILE A 39 -33.56 23.53 5.01
N SER A 40 -33.90 23.47 3.72
CA SER A 40 -33.34 22.46 2.81
C SER A 40 -31.81 22.55 2.71
N LYS A 41 -31.25 23.77 2.69
CA LYS A 41 -29.80 24.01 2.73
C LYS A 41 -29.19 23.52 4.05
N ALA A 42 -29.85 23.81 5.17
CA ALA A 42 -29.41 23.40 6.49
C ALA A 42 -29.40 21.87 6.63
N GLU A 43 -30.44 21.19 6.18
CA GLU A 43 -30.52 19.72 6.18
C GLU A 43 -29.46 19.09 5.29
N ALA A 44 -29.24 19.63 4.08
CA ALA A 44 -28.17 19.18 3.19
C ALA A 44 -26.78 19.35 3.85
N GLN A 45 -26.56 20.47 4.53
CA GLN A 45 -25.30 20.73 5.24
C GLN A 45 -25.10 19.76 6.42
N ARG A 46 -26.17 19.48 7.18
CA ARG A 46 -26.15 18.48 8.25
C ARG A 46 -25.80 17.10 7.74
N GLU A 47 -26.43 16.67 6.64
CA GLU A 47 -26.16 15.37 6.04
C GLU A 47 -24.72 15.29 5.52
N ALA A 48 -24.22 16.37 4.90
CA ALA A 48 -22.84 16.46 4.45
C ALA A 48 -21.83 16.39 5.60
N ALA A 49 -22.14 16.98 6.76
CA ALA A 49 -21.33 16.89 7.97
C ALA A 49 -21.37 15.47 8.57
N ASN A 50 -22.56 14.86 8.65
CA ASN A 50 -22.72 13.49 9.14
C ASN A 50 -21.97 12.48 8.26
N SER A 51 -22.05 12.63 6.93
CA SER A 51 -21.27 11.80 6.00
C SER A 51 -19.76 11.98 6.18
N ALA A 52 -19.29 13.20 6.46
CA ALA A 52 -17.87 13.46 6.71
C ALA A 52 -17.39 12.82 8.02
N LEU A 53 -18.19 12.90 9.10
CA LEU A 53 -17.93 12.22 10.36
C LEU A 53 -17.86 10.69 10.18
N SER A 54 -18.81 10.11 9.44
CA SER A 54 -18.77 8.68 9.11
C SER A 54 -17.54 8.28 8.30
N ALA A 55 -17.07 9.14 7.38
CA ALA A 55 -15.84 8.91 6.64
C ALA A 55 -14.60 8.97 7.55
N ALA A 56 -14.56 9.90 8.51
CA ALA A 56 -13.50 9.98 9.50
C ALA A 56 -13.43 8.72 10.38
N ASP A 57 -14.58 8.18 10.80
CA ASP A 57 -14.64 6.93 11.58
C ASP A 57 -14.14 5.73 10.77
N LYS A 58 -14.50 5.63 9.48
CA LYS A 58 -14.00 4.56 8.59
C LYS A 58 -12.48 4.59 8.44
N ASN A 59 -11.89 5.78 8.44
CA ASN A 59 -10.43 5.99 8.41
C ASN A 59 -9.79 5.90 9.80
N GLN A 60 -10.52 5.43 10.82
CA GLN A 60 -10.06 5.28 12.19
C GLN A 60 -9.51 6.58 12.78
N ALA A 61 -10.15 7.72 12.48
CA ALA A 61 -9.74 9.02 13.00
C ALA A 61 -9.69 9.08 14.53
N PHE A 62 -10.46 8.24 15.22
CA PHE A 62 -10.36 8.07 16.67
C PHE A 62 -8.95 7.66 17.15
N VAL A 63 -8.21 6.88 16.36
CA VAL A 63 -6.86 6.42 16.70
C VAL A 63 -5.81 7.47 16.35
N TRP A 64 -5.95 8.09 15.18
CA TRP A 64 -4.89 8.89 14.57
C TRP A 64 -5.08 10.41 14.73
N ALA A 65 -6.32 10.88 14.93
CA ALA A 65 -6.66 12.30 15.03
C ALA A 65 -7.85 12.53 16.00
N PRO A 66 -7.76 12.11 17.28
CA PRO A 66 -8.88 12.19 18.23
C PRO A 66 -9.33 13.62 18.51
N ASP A 67 -8.40 14.57 18.62
CA ASP A 67 -8.71 15.96 18.95
C ASP A 67 -9.56 16.63 17.86
N LEU A 68 -9.20 16.42 16.59
CA LEU A 68 -9.94 16.97 15.46
C LEU A 68 -11.34 16.34 15.36
N LEU A 69 -11.44 15.02 15.56
CA LEU A 69 -12.72 14.31 15.55
C LEU A 69 -13.64 14.81 16.69
N GLN A 70 -13.07 15.04 17.87
CA GLN A 70 -13.82 15.59 18.99
C GLN A 70 -14.36 16.99 18.67
N THR A 71 -13.52 17.89 18.16
CA THR A 71 -13.98 19.24 17.78
C THR A 71 -15.07 19.22 16.71
N ALA A 72 -14.99 18.28 15.75
CA ALA A 72 -16.00 18.11 14.72
C ALA A 72 -17.34 17.66 15.32
N ASN A 73 -17.32 16.71 16.25
CA ASN A 73 -18.51 16.26 16.97
C ASN A 73 -19.14 17.37 17.82
N ASP A 74 -18.31 18.16 18.52
CA ASP A 74 -18.78 19.27 19.34
C ASP A 74 -19.48 20.33 18.47
N SER A 75 -18.87 20.71 17.34
CA SER A 75 -19.45 21.64 16.37
C SER A 75 -20.75 21.09 15.77
N PHE A 76 -20.81 19.79 15.50
CA PHE A 76 -22.02 19.15 14.98
C PHE A 76 -23.19 19.23 15.98
N LEU A 77 -22.92 19.01 17.27
CA LEU A 77 -23.91 19.14 18.35
C LEU A 77 -24.35 20.59 18.59
N GLN A 78 -23.43 21.56 18.45
CA GLN A 78 -23.75 22.99 18.48
C GLN A 78 -24.74 23.35 17.36
N GLY A 79 -24.49 22.87 16.14
CA GLY A 79 -25.39 23.08 15.00
C GLY A 79 -26.78 22.49 15.21
N ILE A 80 -26.89 21.31 15.83
CA ILE A 80 -28.19 20.72 16.22
C ILE A 80 -28.91 21.61 17.23
N THR A 81 -28.18 22.17 18.19
CA THR A 81 -28.74 23.05 19.22
C THR A 81 -29.23 24.37 18.63
N ALA A 82 -28.44 24.97 17.74
CA ALA A 82 -28.82 26.17 16.99
C ALA A 82 -30.06 25.95 16.11
N PHE A 83 -30.14 24.80 15.44
CA PHE A 83 -31.30 24.42 14.63
C PHE A 83 -32.57 24.32 15.48
N LYS A 84 -32.49 23.71 16.66
CA LYS A 84 -33.60 23.65 17.63
C LYS A 84 -34.04 25.03 18.13
N GLN A 85 -33.14 26.01 18.13
CA GLN A 85 -33.43 27.40 18.49
C GLN A 85 -33.93 28.26 17.30
N TYR A 86 -34.23 27.64 16.15
CA TYR A 86 -34.61 28.32 14.91
C TYR A 86 -33.53 29.27 14.34
N LYS A 87 -32.28 29.14 14.78
CA LYS A 87 -31.14 29.90 14.26
C LYS A 87 -30.51 29.13 13.09
N LEU A 88 -31.15 29.20 11.93
CA LEU A 88 -30.76 28.44 10.74
C LEU A 88 -29.36 28.81 10.24
N GLU A 89 -28.99 30.09 10.28
CA GLU A 89 -27.68 30.57 9.81
C GLU A 89 -26.54 30.04 10.67
N THR A 90 -26.64 30.16 12.01
CA THR A 90 -25.61 29.62 12.91
C THR A 90 -25.54 28.10 12.82
N ALA A 91 -26.68 27.40 12.66
CA ALA A 91 -26.68 25.95 12.46
C ALA A 91 -25.94 25.53 11.19
N THR A 92 -26.11 26.27 10.09
CA THR A 92 -25.37 26.01 8.84
C THR A 92 -23.87 26.24 8.98
N GLU A 93 -23.46 27.26 9.72
CA GLU A 93 -22.05 27.55 9.99
C GLU A 93 -21.41 26.46 10.85
N ASP A 94 -22.07 26.08 11.95
CA ASP A 94 -21.60 25.03 12.86
C ASP A 94 -21.43 23.68 12.13
N TRP A 95 -22.39 23.31 11.26
CA TRP A 95 -22.28 22.10 10.44
C TRP A 95 -21.23 22.20 9.33
N ALA A 96 -21.00 23.38 8.76
CA ALA A 96 -19.90 23.60 7.83
C ALA A 96 -18.55 23.43 8.53
N GLN A 97 -18.41 23.96 9.74
CA GLN A 97 -17.21 23.79 10.56
C GLN A 97 -17.01 22.33 10.96
N ALA A 98 -18.07 21.64 11.40
CA ALA A 98 -18.03 20.22 11.74
C ALA A 98 -17.56 19.38 10.54
N LYS A 99 -18.13 19.62 9.36
CA LYS A 99 -17.72 18.95 8.12
C LYS A 99 -16.24 19.19 7.82
N PHE A 100 -15.79 20.44 7.87
CA PHE A 100 -14.41 20.81 7.59
C PHE A 100 -13.42 20.13 8.55
N GLN A 101 -13.72 20.13 9.85
CA GLN A 101 -12.91 19.46 10.86
C GLN A 101 -12.93 17.93 10.69
N ALA A 102 -14.07 17.34 10.34
CA ALA A 102 -14.18 15.91 10.06
C ALA A 102 -13.38 15.49 8.82
N ASP A 103 -13.43 16.28 7.74
CA ASP A 103 -12.65 16.05 6.53
C ASP A 103 -11.14 16.14 6.82
N GLN A 104 -10.71 17.11 7.63
CA GLN A 104 -9.33 17.21 8.09
C GLN A 104 -8.92 16.02 8.96
N ALA A 105 -9.74 15.62 9.93
CA ALA A 105 -9.48 14.47 10.78
C ALA A 105 -9.32 13.19 9.94
N SER A 106 -10.20 13.00 8.96
CA SER A 106 -10.17 11.89 8.02
C SER A 106 -8.89 11.88 7.17
N ALA A 107 -8.49 13.03 6.63
CA ALA A 107 -7.26 13.15 5.83
C ALA A 107 -5.99 12.93 6.66
N ALA A 108 -5.93 13.52 7.86
CA ALA A 108 -4.81 13.33 8.78
C ALA A 108 -4.70 11.86 9.21
N ALA A 109 -5.82 11.22 9.53
CA ALA A 109 -5.87 9.80 9.89
C ALA A 109 -5.40 8.89 8.76
N ALA A 110 -5.84 9.16 7.52
CA ALA A 110 -5.40 8.40 6.35
C ALA A 110 -3.88 8.53 6.14
N GLN A 111 -3.31 9.72 6.30
CA GLN A 111 -1.86 9.92 6.17
C GLN A 111 -1.07 9.22 7.27
N GLU A 112 -1.49 9.33 8.53
CA GLU A 112 -0.75 8.73 9.65
C GLU A 112 -0.87 7.21 9.65
N SER A 113 -2.05 6.66 9.29
CA SER A 113 -2.23 5.23 9.07
C SER A 113 -1.31 4.70 7.96
N GLN A 114 -1.23 5.40 6.83
CA GLN A 114 -0.32 5.04 5.73
C GLN A 114 1.14 5.10 6.15
N LYS A 115 1.53 6.14 6.89
CA LYS A 115 2.88 6.27 7.44
C LYS A 115 3.21 5.10 8.35
N LYS A 116 2.33 4.78 9.31
CA LYS A 116 2.54 3.67 10.23
C LYS A 116 2.68 2.34 9.50
N ASN A 117 1.81 2.07 8.52
CA ASN A 117 1.88 0.86 7.70
C ASN A 117 3.21 0.79 6.93
N ALA A 118 3.66 1.91 6.33
CA ALA A 118 4.94 1.97 5.65
C ALA A 118 6.14 1.74 6.60
N GLU A 119 6.10 2.30 7.81
CA GLU A 119 7.12 2.07 8.85
C GLU A 119 7.15 0.60 9.30
N ASP A 120 5.99 -0.02 9.50
CA ASP A 120 5.90 -1.41 9.91
C ASP A 120 6.40 -2.34 8.79
N LEU A 121 6.07 -2.05 7.53
CA LEU A 121 6.61 -2.75 6.37
C LEU A 121 8.13 -2.56 6.23
N MET A 122 8.65 -1.36 6.47
CA MET A 122 10.08 -1.06 6.46
C MET A 122 10.82 -1.91 7.50
N ILE A 123 10.30 -2.01 8.72
CA ILE A 123 10.91 -2.81 9.79
C ILE A 123 10.80 -4.31 9.47
N ALA A 124 9.65 -4.77 8.98
CA ALA A 124 9.44 -6.17 8.62
C ALA A 124 10.36 -6.61 7.47
N THR A 125 10.47 -5.80 6.41
CA THR A 125 11.42 -6.02 5.31
C THR A 125 12.87 -6.02 5.81
N MET A 126 13.25 -5.04 6.63
CA MET A 126 14.59 -4.96 7.20
C MET A 126 14.96 -6.25 7.96
N LYS A 127 14.06 -6.73 8.82
CA LYS A 127 14.25 -7.97 9.58
C LYS A 127 14.38 -9.20 8.66
N LYS A 128 13.58 -9.26 7.59
CA LYS A 128 13.68 -10.33 6.58
C LYS A 128 15.02 -10.28 5.84
N ILE A 129 15.48 -9.10 5.42
CA ILE A 129 16.78 -8.93 4.76
C ILE A 129 17.91 -9.35 5.72
N GLU A 130 17.83 -8.99 7.00
CA GLU A 130 18.81 -9.40 8.01
C GLU A 130 18.85 -10.92 8.17
N GLN A 131 17.70 -11.58 8.31
CA GLN A 131 17.62 -13.05 8.34
C GLN A 131 18.19 -13.69 7.07
N ALA A 132 17.84 -13.16 5.90
CA ALA A 132 18.37 -13.63 4.63
C ALA A 132 19.89 -13.43 4.52
N SER A 133 20.43 -12.34 5.06
CA SER A 133 21.88 -12.07 5.06
C SER A 133 22.68 -13.00 5.99
N GLN A 134 22.02 -13.56 7.01
CA GLN A 134 22.59 -14.57 7.90
C GLN A 134 22.52 -15.99 7.30
N ALA A 135 21.67 -16.22 6.30
CA ALA A 135 21.57 -17.50 5.62
C ALA A 135 22.79 -17.73 4.72
N THR A 136 23.30 -18.97 4.72
CA THR A 136 24.37 -19.38 3.79
C THR A 136 23.74 -19.66 2.43
N VAL A 137 24.24 -19.05 1.35
CA VAL A 137 23.66 -19.23 0.01
C VAL A 137 24.66 -19.88 -0.94
N VAL A 138 24.15 -20.87 -1.67
CA VAL A 138 24.90 -21.60 -2.69
C VAL A 138 24.46 -21.10 -4.06
N THR A 139 25.41 -20.51 -4.77
CA THR A 139 25.22 -19.92 -6.09
C THR A 139 24.93 -21.04 -7.13
N PRO A 140 24.29 -20.76 -8.29
CA PRO A 140 24.11 -21.76 -9.36
C PRO A 140 25.40 -22.40 -9.91
N ASP A 141 26.56 -21.82 -9.58
CA ASP A 141 27.92 -22.23 -9.91
C ASP A 141 28.64 -22.99 -8.77
N ASP A 142 27.90 -23.50 -7.78
CA ASP A 142 28.40 -24.31 -6.64
C ASP A 142 29.44 -23.60 -5.74
N GLN A 143 29.57 -22.27 -5.81
CA GLN A 143 30.40 -21.52 -4.86
C GLN A 143 29.62 -21.20 -3.59
N ILE A 144 30.18 -21.62 -2.44
CA ILE A 144 29.73 -21.25 -1.09
C ILE A 144 30.12 -19.79 -0.84
N VAL A 145 29.13 -18.91 -0.75
CA VAL A 145 29.35 -17.55 -0.24
C VAL A 145 29.01 -17.55 1.25
N ALA A 146 30.04 -17.31 2.08
CA ALA A 146 29.86 -17.19 3.52
C ALA A 146 28.88 -16.05 3.85
N PRO A 147 28.04 -16.20 4.89
CA PRO A 147 27.05 -15.19 5.25
C PRO A 147 27.76 -13.87 5.59
N LYS A 148 27.37 -12.79 4.89
CA LYS A 148 27.80 -11.43 5.19
C LYS A 148 26.66 -10.76 5.96
N PRO A 149 26.69 -10.76 7.30
CA PRO A 149 25.60 -10.20 8.10
C PRO A 149 25.41 -8.72 7.79
N TRP A 150 24.20 -8.36 7.38
CA TRP A 150 23.80 -6.99 7.11
C TRP A 150 23.02 -6.44 8.31
N ASN A 151 23.36 -5.23 8.75
CA ASN A 151 22.68 -4.55 9.84
C ASN A 151 21.88 -3.37 9.28
N GLY A 152 20.55 -3.52 9.22
CA GLY A 152 19.67 -2.49 8.68
C GLY A 152 19.65 -1.19 9.48
N GLN A 153 19.92 -1.23 10.79
CA GLN A 153 19.97 -0.04 11.62
C GLN A 153 21.19 0.84 11.30
N LYS A 154 22.33 0.24 10.94
CA LYS A 154 23.48 0.99 10.39
C LYS A 154 23.17 1.60 9.03
N ALA A 155 22.41 0.89 8.18
CA ALA A 155 21.99 1.41 6.88
C ALA A 155 21.06 2.63 7.03
N LEU A 156 20.10 2.61 7.96
CA LEU A 156 19.23 3.77 8.25
C LEU A 156 20.01 5.03 8.66
N GLN A 157 21.10 4.86 9.41
CA GLN A 157 21.97 5.97 9.86
C GLN A 157 22.88 6.50 8.75
N ALA A 158 23.26 5.64 7.79
CA ALA A 158 24.09 6.03 6.65
C ALA A 158 23.30 6.78 5.56
N ILE A 159 21.97 6.60 5.49
CA ILE A 159 21.12 7.35 4.57
C ILE A 159 20.99 8.79 5.09
N PRO A 160 21.51 9.80 4.37
CA PRO A 160 21.46 11.17 4.84
C PRO A 160 20.02 11.63 5.16
N PRO A 161 19.82 12.53 6.14
CA PRO A 161 18.55 13.24 6.28
C PRO A 161 18.30 13.96 4.96
N ALA A 162 17.05 14.00 4.50
CA ALA A 162 16.66 14.51 3.18
C ALA A 162 17.12 15.97 2.99
N ALA A 163 18.37 16.16 2.59
CA ALA A 163 18.85 17.34 1.91
C ALA A 163 18.20 17.31 0.53
N GLY A 164 17.59 18.43 0.14
CA GLY A 164 16.83 18.56 -1.10
C GLY A 164 17.52 17.88 -2.28
N SER A 165 16.71 17.23 -3.11
CA SER A 165 17.13 16.59 -4.36
C SER A 165 18.33 17.26 -5.03
N PRO A 166 19.26 16.46 -5.55
CA PRO A 166 19.61 16.56 -6.96
C PRO A 166 18.79 15.50 -7.69
N ALA A 167 17.90 15.99 -8.56
CA ALA A 167 17.47 15.19 -9.69
C ALA A 167 18.71 14.64 -10.40
N ALA A 168 18.77 13.33 -10.59
CA ALA A 168 19.69 12.64 -11.48
C ALA A 168 18.85 11.79 -12.44
N PRO A 169 19.30 11.60 -13.69
CA PRO A 169 18.58 12.10 -14.85
C PRO A 169 17.54 11.12 -15.39
N ALA A 170 16.47 11.68 -15.97
CA ALA A 170 15.68 10.99 -16.97
C ALA A 170 16.59 10.57 -18.15
N PRO A 171 16.48 9.35 -18.69
CA PRO A 171 17.07 9.05 -19.97
C PRO A 171 16.42 9.92 -21.05
N SER A 172 17.30 10.61 -21.78
CA SER A 172 17.06 11.63 -22.78
C SER A 172 16.02 11.24 -23.84
N ALA A 173 15.12 12.20 -24.10
CA ALA A 173 14.58 12.63 -25.39
C ALA A 173 14.14 11.55 -26.41
N ALA A 174 12.82 11.56 -26.66
CA ALA A 174 12.23 11.21 -27.95
C ALA A 174 12.84 12.05 -29.11
N PRO A 175 12.52 11.69 -30.37
CA PRO A 175 11.48 12.51 -31.00
C PRO A 175 10.39 11.68 -31.66
N ALA A 176 9.14 12.13 -31.44
CA ALA A 176 7.95 11.78 -32.22
C ALA A 176 7.98 12.53 -33.59
N PRO A 177 6.96 12.44 -34.49
CA PRO A 177 5.66 11.75 -34.41
C PRO A 177 5.20 11.04 -35.71
N SER A 178 4.13 10.25 -35.65
CA SER A 178 3.04 10.26 -36.66
C SER A 178 1.86 9.34 -36.25
N THR A 179 0.79 10.01 -35.83
CA THR A 179 -0.63 9.85 -36.24
C THR A 179 -1.27 8.45 -36.40
N ALA A 180 -2.18 8.17 -35.46
CA ALA A 180 -3.43 7.34 -35.39
C ALA A 180 -4.15 6.85 -36.69
N PRO A 181 -5.24 6.03 -36.63
CA PRO A 181 -5.82 5.19 -35.55
C PRO A 181 -6.26 3.75 -35.98
N ALA A 182 -6.65 2.88 -35.01
CA ALA A 182 -7.80 1.93 -35.02
C ALA A 182 -7.53 0.55 -34.34
N GLN A 183 -8.46 0.14 -33.47
CA GLN A 183 -8.59 -1.23 -32.89
C GLN A 183 -9.19 -2.24 -33.91
N PRO A 184 -9.56 -3.52 -33.58
CA PRO A 184 -9.18 -4.48 -32.52
C PRO A 184 -8.79 -5.87 -33.11
N SER A 185 -8.69 -6.93 -32.27
CA SER A 185 -8.74 -8.40 -32.58
C SER A 185 -7.38 -9.11 -32.47
N ALA A 186 -7.12 -9.90 -31.43
CA ALA A 186 -7.52 -11.31 -31.22
C ALA A 186 -6.58 -12.34 -31.90
N SER A 187 -6.19 -13.35 -31.10
CA SER A 187 -5.80 -14.72 -31.50
C SER A 187 -4.29 -15.07 -31.64
N ALA A 188 -3.73 -15.56 -30.53
CA ALA A 188 -2.80 -16.71 -30.41
C ALA A 188 -1.46 -16.74 -31.23
N PRO A 189 -0.59 -17.75 -31.01
CA PRO A 189 0.68 -17.64 -30.31
C PRO A 189 1.88 -17.47 -31.26
N VAL A 190 2.82 -16.58 -30.90
CA VAL A 190 4.07 -16.43 -31.65
C VAL A 190 5.08 -17.46 -31.17
N SER A 191 5.12 -18.60 -31.87
CA SER A 191 6.36 -19.35 -32.08
C SER A 191 7.04 -18.82 -33.33
N GLU A 192 8.38 -18.83 -33.29
CA GLU A 192 9.31 -18.62 -34.40
C GLU A 192 9.42 -17.21 -34.98
N LEU A 193 10.38 -16.47 -34.43
CA LEU A 193 11.35 -15.75 -35.24
C LEU A 193 12.72 -15.90 -34.56
N LEU A 194 13.48 -16.91 -34.99
CA LEU A 194 14.91 -17.03 -34.66
C LEU A 194 15.68 -15.90 -35.38
N PRO A 195 16.46 -15.08 -34.66
CA PRO A 195 17.46 -14.22 -35.28
C PRO A 195 18.63 -15.05 -35.82
N LYS A 196 19.06 -14.76 -37.05
CA LYS A 196 20.14 -15.43 -37.79
C LYS A 196 21.55 -14.97 -37.42
N ASP A 197 21.74 -14.39 -36.25
CA ASP A 197 23.06 -14.14 -35.70
C ASP A 197 23.15 -14.88 -34.37
N GLY A 198 24.14 -15.78 -34.28
CA GLY A 198 24.39 -16.69 -33.17
C GLY A 198 24.81 -16.01 -31.86
N THR A 199 24.22 -14.86 -31.57
CA THR A 199 24.22 -14.23 -30.26
C THR A 199 22.83 -14.47 -29.70
N THR A 200 22.65 -15.63 -29.08
CA THR A 200 21.61 -15.77 -28.06
C THR A 200 21.80 -14.61 -27.11
N ALA A 201 20.89 -13.63 -27.16
CA ALA A 201 20.67 -12.75 -26.04
C ALA A 201 20.13 -13.66 -24.92
N VAL A 202 21.05 -14.31 -24.23
CA VAL A 202 20.83 -14.91 -22.94
C VAL A 202 20.30 -13.75 -22.11
N LEU A 203 18.99 -13.71 -21.94
CA LEU A 203 18.28 -12.89 -20.95
C LEU A 203 19.18 -12.85 -19.74
N ALA A 204 19.83 -11.69 -19.55
CA ALA A 204 20.93 -11.53 -18.64
C ALA A 204 20.57 -12.23 -17.34
N GLU A 205 21.28 -13.32 -17.09
CA GLU A 205 21.22 -14.12 -15.89
C GLU A 205 21.67 -13.17 -14.77
N LYS A 206 20.73 -12.35 -14.26
CA LYS A 206 20.94 -11.55 -13.06
C LYS A 206 21.30 -12.56 -11.99
N SER A 207 22.61 -12.70 -11.79
CA SER A 207 23.22 -13.70 -10.93
C SER A 207 22.54 -13.61 -9.57
N ARG A 208 22.15 -14.72 -8.96
CA ARG A 208 21.28 -14.73 -7.78
C ARG A 208 21.82 -13.96 -6.56
N LEU A 209 23.11 -13.65 -6.55
CA LEU A 209 23.78 -12.69 -5.65
C LEU A 209 23.26 -11.25 -5.79
N SER A 210 22.68 -10.90 -6.94
CA SER A 210 22.02 -9.63 -7.26
C SER A 210 20.74 -9.44 -6.47
N TYR A 211 19.92 -10.47 -6.22
CA TYR A 211 18.59 -10.27 -5.61
C TYR A 211 18.63 -9.71 -4.20
N LEU A 212 19.62 -10.11 -3.38
CA LEU A 212 19.77 -9.58 -2.03
C LEU A 212 20.28 -8.13 -2.04
N GLU A 213 21.22 -7.80 -2.94
CA GLU A 213 21.74 -6.44 -3.09
C GLU A 213 20.69 -5.51 -3.74
N ASP A 214 19.96 -5.99 -4.74
CA ASP A 214 18.82 -5.31 -5.37
C ASP A 214 17.70 -5.07 -4.33
N ALA A 215 17.43 -6.04 -3.45
CA ALA A 215 16.49 -5.89 -2.34
C ALA A 215 16.92 -4.80 -1.35
N LYS A 216 18.20 -4.78 -0.96
CA LYS A 216 18.75 -3.72 -0.09
C LYS A 216 18.63 -2.35 -0.76
N ALA A 217 19.03 -2.22 -2.02
CA ALA A 217 18.94 -0.97 -2.76
C ALA A 217 17.49 -0.48 -2.90
N THR A 218 16.55 -1.38 -3.19
CA THR A 218 15.12 -1.06 -3.28
C THR A 218 14.55 -0.65 -1.93
N TRP A 219 14.98 -1.32 -0.85
CA TRP A 219 14.62 -0.94 0.52
C TRP A 219 15.16 0.44 0.89
N GLU A 220 16.41 0.77 0.55
CA GLU A 220 17.00 2.10 0.75
C GLU A 220 16.22 3.20 -0.01
N GLN A 221 15.81 2.92 -1.25
CA GLN A 221 14.92 3.80 -2.01
C GLN A 221 13.57 3.97 -1.29
N GLY A 222 13.00 2.90 -0.76
CA GLY A 222 11.78 2.94 0.05
C GLY A 222 11.91 3.84 1.28
N VAL A 223 13.04 3.76 2.00
CA VAL A 223 13.35 4.63 3.15
C VAL A 223 13.45 6.10 2.71
N ALA A 224 14.07 6.37 1.56
CA ALA A 224 14.14 7.72 1.01
C ALA A 224 12.74 8.27 0.66
N GLN A 225 11.85 7.46 0.10
CA GLN A 225 10.46 7.84 -0.19
C GLN A 225 9.64 8.05 1.08
N LEU A 226 9.88 7.26 2.14
CA LEU A 226 9.26 7.45 3.45
C LEU A 226 9.68 8.80 4.04
N LYS A 227 10.97 9.16 3.98
CA LYS A 227 11.48 10.49 4.38
C LYS A 227 10.85 11.61 3.53
N ALA A 228 10.56 11.36 2.27
CA ALA A 228 9.88 12.28 1.36
C ALA A 228 8.35 12.36 1.56
N LYS A 229 7.79 11.66 2.56
CA LYS A 229 6.34 11.54 2.83
C LYS A 229 5.52 10.86 1.73
N ASN A 230 6.18 10.14 0.83
CA ASN A 230 5.54 9.35 -0.23
C ASN A 230 5.25 7.93 0.28
N TYR A 231 4.35 7.79 1.26
CA TYR A 231 4.13 6.53 1.99
C TYR A 231 3.62 5.39 1.09
N VAL A 232 2.80 5.70 0.08
CA VAL A 232 2.26 4.70 -0.85
C VAL A 232 3.38 4.09 -1.69
N LEU A 233 4.25 4.93 -2.26
CA LEU A 233 5.39 4.47 -3.06
C LEU A 233 6.40 3.74 -2.17
N ALA A 234 6.67 4.25 -0.96
CA ALA A 234 7.53 3.58 0.01
C ALA A 234 7.03 2.16 0.33
N SER A 235 5.72 2.01 0.60
CA SER A 235 5.09 0.72 0.86
C SER A 235 5.26 -0.26 -0.32
N GLN A 236 5.08 0.22 -1.56
CA GLN A 236 5.29 -0.61 -2.75
C GLN A 236 6.74 -1.08 -2.90
N LEU A 237 7.71 -0.18 -2.68
CA LEU A 237 9.13 -0.51 -2.73
C LEU A 237 9.51 -1.54 -1.65
N PHE A 238 8.96 -1.39 -0.44
CA PHE A 238 9.16 -2.38 0.63
C PHE A 238 8.57 -3.74 0.26
N LEU A 239 7.36 -3.79 -0.29
CA LEU A 239 6.76 -5.05 -0.75
C LEU A 239 7.61 -5.70 -1.85
N GLU A 240 8.12 -4.93 -2.80
CA GLU A 240 8.99 -5.44 -3.86
C GLU A 240 10.30 -5.99 -3.29
N ALA A 241 10.95 -5.26 -2.38
CA ALA A 241 12.12 -5.75 -1.66
C ALA A 241 11.82 -7.05 -0.91
N GLN A 242 10.64 -7.16 -0.29
CA GLN A 242 10.16 -8.37 0.37
C GLN A 242 10.08 -9.55 -0.60
N ARG A 243 9.52 -9.35 -1.80
CA ARG A 243 9.44 -10.40 -2.83
C ARG A 243 10.82 -10.85 -3.29
N MET A 244 11.73 -9.91 -3.51
CA MET A 244 13.12 -10.23 -3.87
C MET A 244 13.82 -11.04 -2.79
N VAL A 245 13.62 -10.69 -1.52
CA VAL A 245 14.13 -11.45 -0.38
C VAL A 245 13.51 -12.84 -0.31
N ASP A 246 12.19 -12.95 -0.48
CA ASP A 246 11.51 -14.25 -0.44
C ASP A 246 12.03 -15.16 -1.57
N ILE A 247 12.21 -14.62 -2.79
CA ILE A 247 12.87 -15.34 -3.91
C ILE A 247 14.29 -15.76 -3.50
N TYR A 248 15.09 -14.86 -2.95
CA TYR A 248 16.44 -15.21 -2.47
C TYR A 248 16.40 -16.31 -1.41
N MET A 249 15.47 -16.28 -0.46
CA MET A 249 15.30 -17.33 0.56
C MET A 249 14.85 -18.67 -0.03
N THR A 250 14.06 -18.70 -1.11
CA THR A 250 13.76 -19.97 -1.81
C THR A 250 14.98 -20.58 -2.52
N LEU A 251 15.96 -19.74 -2.85
CA LEU A 251 17.20 -20.14 -3.53
C LEU A 251 18.32 -20.43 -2.52
N ALA A 252 18.24 -19.81 -1.34
CA ALA A 252 19.10 -20.05 -0.20
C ALA A 252 19.00 -21.51 0.24
N VAL A 253 20.14 -22.06 0.62
CA VAL A 253 20.28 -23.46 0.99
C VAL A 253 20.33 -23.54 2.50
N ASP A 254 19.46 -24.35 3.09
CA ASP A 254 19.32 -24.41 4.53
C ASP A 254 20.57 -25.06 5.17
N LYS A 255 21.11 -26.11 4.53
CA LYS A 255 22.31 -26.83 4.99
C LYS A 255 23.17 -27.33 3.83
N LEU A 256 24.48 -27.16 3.95
CA LEU A 256 25.45 -27.86 3.12
C LEU A 256 25.91 -29.11 3.87
N TYR A 257 25.74 -30.28 3.27
CA TYR A 257 26.25 -31.53 3.82
C TYR A 257 27.47 -31.99 3.04
N THR A 258 28.62 -32.12 3.71
CA THR A 258 29.79 -32.76 3.11
C THR A 258 29.66 -34.26 3.30
N VAL A 259 29.59 -35.02 2.20
CA VAL A 259 29.51 -36.49 2.22
C VAL A 259 30.76 -37.05 2.92
N ARG A 260 30.56 -37.87 3.95
CA ARG A 260 31.65 -38.46 4.74
C ARG A 260 31.93 -39.88 4.27
N LEU A 261 33.20 -40.27 4.31
CA LEU A 261 33.59 -41.66 4.12
C LEU A 261 33.50 -42.39 5.45
N ILE A 262 32.43 -43.16 5.68
CA ILE A 262 32.27 -44.02 6.85
C ILE A 262 32.39 -45.48 6.38
N PRO A 263 33.45 -46.23 6.78
CA PRO A 263 33.71 -47.58 6.26
C PRO A 263 32.61 -48.61 6.52
N GLU A 264 31.99 -48.57 7.71
CA GLU A 264 30.95 -49.53 8.13
C GLU A 264 29.55 -49.13 7.64
N HIS A 265 29.38 -47.86 7.28
CA HIS A 265 28.09 -47.19 7.18
C HIS A 265 28.16 -46.06 6.15
N ARG A 266 28.50 -46.42 4.92
CA ARG A 266 28.66 -45.47 3.81
C ARG A 266 27.46 -44.53 3.73
N ASP A 267 27.75 -43.25 3.57
CA ASP A 267 26.71 -42.27 3.30
C ASP A 267 26.05 -42.61 1.96
N SER A 268 24.73 -42.52 1.95
CA SER A 268 23.87 -42.63 0.77
C SER A 268 22.84 -41.51 0.87
N LEU A 269 22.23 -41.09 -0.26
CA LEU A 269 21.22 -40.02 -0.23
C LEU A 269 20.08 -40.33 0.75
N TRP A 270 19.70 -41.60 0.87
CA TRP A 270 18.72 -42.12 1.83
C TRP A 270 19.17 -41.98 3.30
N ARG A 271 20.45 -42.22 3.59
CA ARG A 271 20.99 -42.08 4.94
C ARG A 271 21.18 -40.63 5.34
N ILE A 272 21.60 -39.80 4.38
CA ILE A 272 21.77 -38.36 4.56
C ILE A 272 20.41 -37.71 4.88
N SER A 273 19.35 -38.00 4.12
CA SER A 273 18.01 -37.52 4.45
C SER A 273 17.51 -38.03 5.81
N GLY A 274 17.88 -39.25 6.19
CA GLY A 274 17.52 -39.86 7.48
C GLY A 274 18.17 -39.24 8.72
N TYR A 275 19.18 -38.38 8.59
CA TYR A 275 19.78 -37.75 9.76
C TYR A 275 18.85 -36.74 10.43
N GLN A 276 18.81 -36.75 11.76
CA GLN A 276 17.98 -35.85 12.57
C GLN A 276 18.27 -34.37 12.32
N ASN A 277 19.52 -34.04 11.96
CA ASN A 277 19.94 -32.69 11.62
C ASN A 277 19.66 -32.31 10.14
N ILE A 278 19.11 -33.19 9.32
CA ILE A 278 18.77 -32.95 7.90
C ILE A 278 17.25 -32.97 7.71
N TYR A 279 16.64 -34.14 7.44
CA TYR A 279 15.19 -34.27 7.26
C TYR A 279 14.52 -35.13 8.32
N ASN A 280 15.30 -35.90 9.09
CA ASN A 280 14.76 -36.91 10.01
C ASN A 280 13.79 -37.89 9.31
N ASN A 281 13.84 -37.96 7.98
CA ASN A 281 12.98 -38.78 7.15
C ASN A 281 13.80 -39.32 5.98
N PRO A 282 14.12 -40.62 5.99
CA PRO A 282 14.89 -41.23 4.91
C PRO A 282 14.22 -41.10 3.54
N PHE A 283 12.88 -41.06 3.45
CA PHE A 283 12.15 -41.01 2.18
C PHE A 283 12.26 -39.67 1.43
N ASP A 284 12.79 -38.62 2.06
CA ASP A 284 12.97 -37.30 1.43
C ASP A 284 14.26 -37.18 0.60
N TRP A 285 15.02 -38.26 0.46
CA TRP A 285 16.23 -38.29 -0.38
C TRP A 285 16.04 -37.83 -1.84
N PRO A 286 14.89 -38.05 -2.52
CA PRO A 286 14.70 -37.57 -3.89
C PRO A 286 14.71 -36.04 -3.99
N LYS A 287 14.37 -35.32 -2.91
CA LYS A 287 14.44 -33.85 -2.85
C LYS A 287 15.91 -33.39 -2.97
N ILE A 288 16.81 -34.05 -2.25
CA ILE A 288 18.26 -33.80 -2.30
C ILE A 288 18.77 -34.10 -3.71
N TRP A 289 18.42 -35.26 -4.27
CA TRP A 289 18.86 -35.63 -5.63
C TRP A 289 18.41 -34.62 -6.68
N LYS A 290 17.10 -34.28 -6.73
CA LYS A 290 16.54 -33.31 -7.69
C LYS A 290 17.27 -31.97 -7.67
N ARG A 291 17.64 -31.50 -6.47
CA ARG A 291 18.32 -30.21 -6.32
C ARG A 291 19.79 -30.24 -6.75
N ASN A 292 20.43 -31.39 -6.65
CA ASN A 292 21.86 -31.60 -6.95
C ASN A 292 22.09 -32.38 -8.27
N GLN A 293 21.11 -32.45 -9.18
CA GLN A 293 21.23 -33.23 -10.42
C GLN A 293 22.42 -32.82 -11.30
N LYS A 294 22.90 -31.57 -11.17
CA LYS A 294 24.12 -31.11 -11.84
C LYS A 294 25.38 -31.84 -11.35
N LEU A 295 25.45 -32.17 -10.06
CA LEU A 295 26.56 -32.87 -9.42
C LEU A 295 26.35 -34.40 -9.40
N ILE A 296 25.11 -34.83 -9.16
CA ILE A 296 24.71 -36.24 -9.03
C ILE A 296 23.84 -36.65 -10.23
N GLN A 297 24.48 -37.11 -11.30
CA GLN A 297 23.73 -37.62 -12.47
C GLN A 297 23.00 -38.93 -12.14
N ASN A 298 23.67 -39.82 -11.38
CA ASN A 298 23.10 -41.09 -10.96
C ASN A 298 22.84 -41.06 -9.44
N PRO A 299 21.59 -41.26 -8.98
CA PRO A 299 21.25 -41.16 -7.56
C PRO A 299 21.98 -42.18 -6.67
N ASP A 300 22.41 -43.31 -7.24
CA ASP A 300 23.13 -44.37 -6.54
C ASP A 300 24.64 -44.11 -6.40
N LEU A 301 25.18 -43.11 -7.11
CA LEU A 301 26.61 -42.79 -7.10
C LEU A 301 26.85 -41.47 -6.39
N ILE A 302 27.30 -41.56 -5.14
CA ILE A 302 27.79 -40.40 -4.38
C ILE A 302 29.20 -40.67 -3.85
N TYR A 303 30.07 -39.67 -3.92
CA TYR A 303 31.47 -39.78 -3.48
C TYR A 303 31.73 -38.93 -2.23
N PRO A 304 32.61 -39.41 -1.32
CA PRO A 304 33.06 -38.61 -0.17
C PRO A 304 33.70 -37.29 -0.59
N GLY A 305 33.47 -36.24 0.20
CA GLY A 305 33.97 -34.89 -0.08
C GLY A 305 33.05 -34.04 -0.96
N TRP A 306 31.99 -34.63 -1.55
CA TRP A 306 30.96 -33.86 -2.24
C TRP A 306 30.19 -32.98 -1.27
N GLN A 307 29.97 -31.72 -1.67
CA GLN A 307 29.16 -30.77 -0.92
C GLN A 307 27.75 -30.78 -1.52
N LEU A 308 26.82 -31.40 -0.79
CA LEU A 308 25.43 -31.50 -1.22
C LEU A 308 24.62 -30.34 -0.68
N ILE A 309 23.86 -29.71 -1.57
CA ILE A 309 22.83 -28.73 -1.25
C ILE A 309 21.65 -29.49 -0.63
N ILE A 310 21.33 -29.23 0.65
CA ILE A 310 20.13 -29.75 1.29
C ILE A 310 19.02 -28.68 1.17
N PRO A 311 17.96 -28.93 0.38
CA PRO A 311 16.78 -28.05 0.37
C PRO A 311 16.15 -27.90 1.76
N PRO A 312 15.41 -26.82 2.06
CA PRO A 312 14.57 -26.75 3.27
C PRO A 312 13.52 -27.89 3.27
N GLN A 313 13.07 -28.28 4.48
CA GLN A 313 12.12 -29.40 4.71
C GLN A 313 10.76 -29.19 4.03
#